data_AF-A0A924VQQ7-F1
#
_entry.id   AF-A0A924VQQ7-F1
#
_cell.length_a   1.000
_cell.length_b   1.000
_cell.length_c   1.000
_cell.angle_alpha   90.00
_cell.angle_beta   90.00
_cell.angle_gamma   90.00
#
_symmetry.space_group_name_H-M   'P 1'
#
loop_
_entity.id
_entity.type
_entity.pdbx_description
1 polymer ?
#
loop_
_entity_poly.entity_id
_entity_poly.type
_entity_poly.pdbx_seq_one_letter_code
_entity_poly.pdbx_strand_id
1 'polypeptide(L)'
;PITEGGAIDPQLFTDTDGTRYLVFKTDGNCCALDTWIELARLSADGRSIVGTPSRLIRQTIGWEGKVVEAPTLIRHGSGYVLLYSANDYSHDRYAIGVASAASLNGPYSKRSEPLLSTVSSHGLYLGPGGQDIVTGPNGDELVFHSWDASYAYRAMRSLPLRWQGDAPNVTPPAGG
;
A
#
# COMPACT_ATOMS: atom_id res chain seq x y z
N PRO A 1 -5.40 -5.11 16.30
CA PRO A 1 -5.84 -5.16 17.72
C PRO A 1 -7.21 -5.85 17.85
N ILE A 2 -7.50 -6.61 18.92
CA ILE A 2 -8.75 -7.41 19.02
C ILE A 2 -10.00 -6.53 18.89
N THR A 3 -10.01 -5.35 19.53
CA THR A 3 -11.12 -4.41 19.48
C THR A 3 -11.29 -3.70 18.13
N GLU A 4 -10.35 -3.89 17.21
CA GLU A 4 -10.32 -3.31 15.86
C GLU A 4 -10.34 -4.40 14.78
N GLY A 5 -10.87 -5.58 15.13
CA GLY A 5 -11.05 -6.70 14.20
C GLY A 5 -9.84 -7.62 14.01
N GLY A 6 -8.64 -7.12 14.32
CA GLY A 6 -7.41 -7.88 14.16
C GLY A 6 -6.30 -7.01 13.61
N ALA A 7 -5.22 -7.65 13.18
CA ALA A 7 -4.15 -7.00 12.43
C ALA A 7 -3.67 -7.95 11.33
N ILE A 8 -3.53 -7.42 10.11
CA ILE A 8 -3.06 -8.16 8.94
C ILE A 8 -2.09 -7.30 8.13
N ASP A 9 -1.55 -7.89 7.07
CA ASP A 9 -0.64 -7.25 6.11
C ASP A 9 0.56 -6.52 6.73
N PRO A 10 1.37 -7.19 7.57
CA PRO A 10 2.54 -6.57 8.16
C PRO A 10 3.64 -6.34 7.10
N GLN A 11 4.22 -5.14 7.11
CA GLN A 11 5.42 -4.77 6.37
C GLN A 11 6.47 -4.21 7.34
N LEU A 12 7.71 -4.72 7.24
CA LEU A 12 8.85 -4.20 7.99
C LEU A 12 9.41 -2.97 7.28
N PHE A 13 9.61 -1.88 8.03
CA PHE A 13 10.30 -0.68 7.57
C PHE A 13 11.51 -0.40 8.49
N THR A 14 12.65 -0.04 7.92
CA THR A 14 13.83 0.40 8.67
C THR A 14 14.20 1.80 8.23
N ASP A 15 14.23 2.74 9.17
CA ASP A 15 14.59 4.14 8.88
C ASP A 15 16.11 4.31 8.83
N THR A 16 16.56 5.50 8.44
CA THR A 16 17.96 5.85 8.21
C THR A 16 18.82 5.80 9.48
N ASP A 17 18.21 5.92 10.66
CA ASP A 17 18.86 5.78 11.96
C ASP A 17 18.97 4.31 12.43
N GLY A 18 18.47 3.36 11.63
CA GLY A 18 18.43 1.94 11.96
C GLY A 18 17.25 1.51 12.84
N THR A 19 16.37 2.44 13.22
CA THR A 19 15.15 2.11 13.95
C THR A 19 14.21 1.30 13.06
N ARG A 20 13.69 0.19 13.62
CA ARG A 20 12.77 -0.71 12.93
C ARG A 20 11.32 -0.40 13.30
N TYR A 21 10.46 -0.51 12.32
CA TYR A 21 9.02 -0.29 12.45
C TYR A 21 8.25 -1.40 11.75
N LEU A 22 7.07 -1.69 12.27
CA LEU A 22 6.08 -2.50 11.60
C LEU A 22 4.97 -1.57 11.09
N VAL A 23 4.69 -1.63 9.80
CA VAL A 23 3.51 -1.02 9.19
C VAL A 23 2.49 -2.12 8.99
N PHE A 24 1.24 -1.92 9.40
CA PHE A 24 0.23 -2.97 9.32
C PHE A 24 -1.18 -2.40 9.17
N LYS A 25 -2.11 -3.24 8.74
CA LYS A 25 -3.54 -2.91 8.68
C LYS A 25 -4.27 -3.39 9.94
N THR A 26 -5.20 -2.60 10.45
CA THR A 26 -6.28 -3.09 11.32
C THR A 26 -7.43 -3.68 10.50
N ASP A 27 -7.90 -4.88 10.85
CA ASP A 27 -8.94 -5.59 10.09
C ASP A 27 -10.37 -5.12 10.45
N GLY A 28 -10.55 -3.80 10.59
CA GLY A 28 -11.81 -3.21 11.03
C GLY A 28 -13.01 -3.57 10.14
N ASN A 29 -12.75 -3.87 8.86
CA ASN A 29 -13.77 -4.29 7.90
C ASN A 29 -14.47 -5.61 8.27
N CYS A 30 -13.88 -6.52 9.07
CA CYS A 30 -14.58 -7.70 9.58
C CYS A 30 -15.85 -7.34 10.38
N CYS A 31 -15.84 -6.13 10.91
CA CYS A 31 -16.64 -5.75 12.06
C CYS A 31 -17.29 -4.37 11.84
N ALA A 32 -17.42 -3.97 10.56
CA ALA A 32 -18.02 -2.71 10.10
C ALA A 32 -17.36 -1.44 10.68
N LEU A 33 -16.06 -1.50 10.95
CA LEU A 33 -15.24 -0.37 11.39
C LEU A 33 -14.36 0.15 10.24
N ASP A 34 -13.81 1.36 10.41
CA ASP A 34 -12.75 1.84 9.55
C ASP A 34 -11.52 0.93 9.62
N THR A 35 -10.87 0.73 8.49
CA THR A 35 -9.54 0.12 8.42
C THR A 35 -8.48 1.21 8.52
N TRP A 36 -7.45 0.96 9.32
CA TRP A 36 -6.32 1.87 9.47
C TRP A 36 -5.03 1.20 9.04
N ILE A 37 -4.19 1.93 8.33
CA ILE A 37 -2.77 1.63 8.24
C ILE A 37 -2.09 2.31 9.43
N GLU A 38 -1.40 1.52 10.25
CA GLU A 38 -0.72 1.96 11.46
C GLU A 38 0.78 1.69 11.39
N LEU A 39 1.53 2.49 12.13
CA LEU A 39 2.98 2.38 12.29
C LEU A 39 3.32 2.11 13.75
N ALA A 40 3.97 0.99 14.02
CA ALA A 40 4.46 0.63 15.33
C ALA A 40 5.99 0.58 15.33
N ARG A 41 6.65 1.23 16.30
CA ARG A 41 8.08 1.03 16.51
C ARG A 41 8.33 -0.37 17.04
N LEU A 42 9.39 -1.03 16.59
CA LEU A 42 9.83 -2.33 17.09
C LEU A 42 10.99 -2.18 18.09
N SER A 43 11.10 -3.16 18.98
CA SER A 43 12.29 -3.39 19.78
C SER A 43 13.51 -3.63 18.88
N ALA A 44 14.72 -3.43 19.41
CA ALA A 44 15.95 -3.63 18.64
C ALA A 44 16.08 -5.06 18.06
N ASP A 45 15.54 -6.06 18.77
CA ASP A 45 15.53 -7.46 18.32
C ASP A 45 14.35 -7.79 17.37
N GLY A 46 13.46 -6.84 17.13
CA GLY A 46 12.31 -6.97 16.22
C GLY A 46 11.16 -7.83 16.73
N ARG A 47 11.16 -8.22 18.02
CA ARG A 47 10.19 -9.18 18.57
C ARG A 47 9.01 -8.56 19.31
N SER A 48 9.05 -7.27 19.62
CA SER A 48 7.94 -6.59 20.31
C SER A 48 7.72 -5.17 19.80
N ILE A 49 6.49 -4.69 19.97
CA ILE A 49 6.14 -3.29 19.72
C ILE A 49 6.59 -2.44 20.92
N VAL A 50 7.13 -1.26 20.63
CA VAL A 50 7.54 -0.26 21.62
C VAL A 50 6.62 0.94 21.52
N GLY A 51 5.94 1.26 22.61
CA GLY A 51 4.99 2.37 22.68
C GLY A 51 3.67 2.10 21.96
N THR A 52 2.93 3.18 21.69
CA THR A 52 1.62 3.10 21.02
C THR A 52 1.78 3.24 19.50
N PRO A 53 1.18 2.37 18.69
CA PRO A 53 1.12 2.55 17.24
C PRO A 53 0.49 3.89 16.84
N SER A 54 1.00 4.48 15.77
CA SER A 54 0.46 5.72 15.19
C SER A 54 -0.40 5.39 13.97
N ARG A 55 -1.61 5.95 13.92
CA ARG A 55 -2.47 5.86 12.73
C ARG A 55 -1.93 6.76 11.61
N LEU A 56 -1.66 6.17 10.45
CA LEU A 56 -1.15 6.89 9.28
C LEU A 56 -2.28 7.34 8.37
N ILE A 57 -3.08 6.39 7.87
CA ILE A 57 -4.20 6.64 6.97
C ILE A 57 -5.36 5.68 7.28
N ARG A 58 -6.59 6.12 6.97
CA ARG A 58 -7.79 5.29 6.78
C ARG A 58 -8.44 5.70 5.46
N GLN A 59 -9.43 4.98 4.96
CA GLN A 59 -10.21 5.40 3.80
C GLN A 59 -10.92 6.75 4.03
N THR A 60 -10.68 7.72 3.14
CA THR A 60 -11.20 9.10 3.19
C THR A 60 -11.50 9.69 1.82
N ILE A 61 -11.10 9.07 0.71
CA ILE A 61 -11.36 9.54 -0.66
C ILE A 61 -12.23 8.53 -1.42
N GLY A 62 -13.05 9.03 -2.36
CA GLY A 62 -14.21 8.29 -2.87
C GLY A 62 -13.90 6.95 -3.54
N TRP A 63 -12.76 6.81 -4.21
CA TRP A 63 -12.40 5.56 -4.90
C TRP A 63 -11.96 4.43 -3.94
N GLU A 64 -11.59 4.75 -2.70
CA GLU A 64 -11.09 3.77 -1.71
C GLU A 64 -12.18 2.84 -1.19
N GLY A 65 -13.46 3.19 -1.36
CA GLY A 65 -14.57 2.42 -0.81
C GLY A 65 -14.48 2.35 0.72
N LYS A 66 -14.42 1.13 1.27
CA LYS A 66 -14.47 0.88 2.72
C LYS A 66 -13.17 0.33 3.33
N VAL A 67 -12.14 0.10 2.51
CA VAL A 67 -10.93 -0.61 2.93
C VAL A 67 -9.70 0.14 2.42
N VAL A 68 -8.72 0.32 3.31
CA VAL A 68 -7.30 0.51 2.95
C VAL A 68 -6.50 -0.62 3.59
N GLU A 69 -5.57 -1.21 2.83
CA GLU A 69 -4.83 -2.41 3.22
C GLU A 69 -3.50 -2.56 2.49
N ALA A 70 -2.80 -3.67 2.73
CA ALA A 70 -1.54 -4.03 2.08
C ALA A 70 -0.53 -2.85 1.98
N PRO A 71 -0.02 -2.33 3.11
CA PRO A 71 0.88 -1.19 3.09
C PRO A 71 2.27 -1.54 2.54
N THR A 72 2.84 -0.63 1.74
CA THR A 72 4.26 -0.61 1.37
C THR A 72 4.82 0.76 1.70
N LEU A 73 5.58 0.86 2.79
CA LEU A 73 6.21 2.11 3.20
C LEU A 73 7.67 2.14 2.75
N ILE A 74 8.04 3.21 2.05
CA ILE A 74 9.40 3.47 1.63
C ILE A 74 9.79 4.92 1.91
N ARG A 75 11.08 5.13 2.18
CA ARG A 75 11.67 6.46 2.21
C ARG A 75 12.16 6.78 0.80
N HIS A 76 11.73 7.90 0.25
CA HIS A 76 12.14 8.35 -1.08
C HIS A 76 12.30 9.87 -1.11
N GLY A 77 13.37 10.34 -1.77
CA GLY A 77 13.73 11.76 -1.78
C GLY A 77 13.90 12.31 -0.36
N SER A 78 13.18 13.41 -0.07
CA SER A 78 13.20 14.05 1.25
C SER A 78 12.17 13.52 2.24
N GLY A 79 11.34 12.55 1.87
CA GLY A 79 10.20 12.11 2.69
C GLY A 79 9.89 10.62 2.59
N TYR A 80 8.62 10.32 2.83
CA TYR A 80 8.07 8.97 2.91
C TYR A 80 6.92 8.82 1.92
N VAL A 81 6.87 7.67 1.27
CA VAL A 81 5.82 7.28 0.35
C VAL A 81 5.22 5.98 0.85
N LEU A 82 3.91 5.99 1.05
CA LEU A 82 3.10 4.84 1.41
C LEU A 82 2.27 4.44 0.19
N LEU A 83 2.57 3.29 -0.39
CA LEU A 83 1.62 2.60 -1.25
C LEU A 83 0.65 1.79 -0.37
N TYR A 84 -0.60 1.73 -0.80
CA TYR A 84 -1.64 0.94 -0.14
C TYR A 84 -2.61 0.43 -1.19
N SER A 85 -3.25 -0.70 -0.93
CA SER A 85 -4.41 -1.13 -1.71
C SER A 85 -5.70 -0.62 -1.08
N ALA A 86 -6.73 -0.39 -1.88
CA ALA A 86 -8.04 0.01 -1.39
C ALA A 86 -9.17 -0.60 -2.22
N ASN A 87 -10.39 -0.51 -1.68
CA ASN A 87 -11.61 -1.16 -2.16
C ASN A 87 -11.64 -2.68 -1.91
N ASP A 88 -12.68 -3.36 -2.39
CA ASP A 88 -12.86 -4.80 -2.20
C ASP A 88 -11.96 -5.62 -3.14
N TYR A 89 -11.08 -6.45 -2.58
CA TYR A 89 -10.13 -7.30 -3.31
C TYR A 89 -10.80 -8.25 -4.31
N SER A 90 -12.09 -8.55 -4.17
CA SER A 90 -12.83 -9.47 -5.03
C SER A 90 -13.39 -8.84 -6.31
N HIS A 91 -13.19 -7.53 -6.50
CA HIS A 91 -13.76 -6.76 -7.62
C HIS A 91 -12.69 -5.96 -8.39
N ASP A 92 -13.03 -5.54 -9.63
CA ASP A 92 -12.20 -4.66 -10.47
C ASP A 92 -11.92 -3.28 -9.87
N ARG A 93 -12.68 -2.87 -8.86
CA ARG A 93 -12.49 -1.60 -8.15
C ARG A 93 -11.30 -1.63 -7.19
N TYR A 94 -10.73 -2.80 -6.90
CA TYR A 94 -9.50 -2.90 -6.13
C TYR A 94 -8.38 -2.15 -6.88
N ALA A 95 -7.65 -1.30 -6.16
CA ALA A 95 -6.67 -0.42 -6.78
C ALA A 95 -5.55 -0.03 -5.81
N ILE A 96 -4.40 0.33 -6.37
CA ILE A 96 -3.23 0.78 -5.62
C ILE A 96 -3.26 2.30 -5.51
N GLY A 97 -3.22 2.82 -4.28
CA GLY A 97 -3.11 4.24 -3.96
C GLY A 97 -1.71 4.68 -3.56
N VAL A 98 -1.54 5.99 -3.44
CA VAL A 98 -0.30 6.64 -2.95
C VAL A 98 -0.66 7.67 -1.90
N ALA A 99 0.09 7.66 -0.80
CA ALA A 99 0.13 8.77 0.14
C ALA A 99 1.58 9.16 0.45
N SER A 100 1.82 10.43 0.72
CA SER A 100 3.17 10.96 0.95
C SER A 100 3.22 11.86 2.17
N ALA A 101 4.34 11.84 2.89
CA ALA A 101 4.57 12.66 4.07
C ALA A 101 6.04 13.11 4.15
N ALA A 102 6.29 14.30 4.71
CA ALA A 102 7.65 14.74 5.01
C ALA A 102 8.25 14.03 6.25
N SER A 103 7.39 13.55 7.15
CA SER A 103 7.76 12.86 8.38
C SER A 103 7.16 11.46 8.42
N LEU A 104 7.87 10.51 9.05
CA LEU A 104 7.47 9.11 9.11
C LEU A 104 6.06 8.92 9.70
N ASN A 105 5.75 9.65 10.77
CA ASN A 105 4.44 9.62 11.44
C ASN A 105 3.37 10.48 10.76
N GLY A 106 3.65 11.04 9.57
CA GLY A 106 2.72 11.89 8.85
C GLY A 106 2.75 13.38 9.26
N PRO A 107 1.71 14.16 8.91
CA PRO A 107 0.49 13.71 8.21
C PRO A 107 0.78 13.24 6.78
N TYR A 108 0.03 12.23 6.33
CA TYR A 108 0.11 11.71 4.95
C TYR A 108 -0.92 12.40 4.06
N SER A 109 -0.46 12.98 2.96
CA SER A 109 -1.30 13.52 1.89
C SER A 109 -1.51 12.46 0.81
N LYS A 110 -2.77 12.09 0.56
CA LYS A 110 -3.13 11.11 -0.46
C LYS A 110 -3.19 11.74 -1.85
N ARG A 111 -2.74 11.00 -2.85
CA ARG A 111 -3.05 11.30 -4.26
C ARG A 111 -4.54 11.10 -4.49
N SER A 112 -5.17 11.99 -5.27
CA SER A 112 -6.62 11.93 -5.54
C SER A 112 -7.00 10.71 -6.39
N GLU A 113 -6.12 10.32 -7.32
CA GLU A 113 -6.30 9.17 -8.21
C GLU A 113 -5.38 7.99 -7.82
N PRO A 114 -5.78 6.74 -8.11
CA PRO A 114 -4.93 5.57 -7.92
C PRO A 114 -3.61 5.65 -8.71
N LEU A 115 -2.55 5.03 -8.17
CA LEU A 115 -1.32 4.72 -8.93
C LEU A 115 -1.61 3.74 -10.07
N LEU A 116 -2.39 2.70 -9.78
CA LEU A 116 -2.76 1.65 -10.73
C LEU A 116 -4.16 1.15 -10.42
N SER A 117 -5.00 1.05 -11.45
CA SER A 117 -6.36 0.52 -11.36
C SER A 117 -6.72 -0.25 -12.63
N THR A 118 -7.86 -0.93 -12.60
CA THR A 118 -8.44 -1.53 -13.81
C THR A 118 -8.65 -0.49 -14.92
N VAL A 119 -9.09 0.71 -14.55
CA VAL A 119 -9.34 1.80 -15.50
C VAL A 119 -8.04 2.32 -16.10
N SER A 120 -7.02 2.61 -15.28
CA SER A 120 -5.75 3.17 -15.79
C SER A 120 -4.91 2.16 -16.58
N SER A 121 -5.17 0.87 -16.41
CA SER A 121 -4.58 -0.21 -17.21
C SER A 121 -5.41 -0.61 -18.43
N HIS A 122 -6.50 0.10 -18.74
CA HIS A 122 -7.41 -0.23 -19.84
C HIS A 122 -7.95 -1.67 -19.78
N GLY A 123 -8.22 -2.17 -18.58
CA GLY A 123 -8.71 -3.53 -18.36
C GLY A 123 -7.64 -4.63 -18.39
N LEU A 124 -6.37 -4.29 -18.62
CA LEU A 124 -5.28 -5.27 -18.63
C LEU A 124 -5.06 -5.92 -17.26
N TYR A 125 -5.19 -5.13 -16.19
CA TYR A 125 -5.06 -5.61 -14.82
C TYR A 125 -6.38 -5.41 -14.08
N LEU A 126 -7.10 -6.50 -13.85
CA LEU A 126 -8.36 -6.47 -13.11
C LEU A 126 -8.07 -6.47 -11.60
N GLY A 127 -8.51 -5.42 -10.91
CA GLY A 127 -8.35 -5.27 -9.47
C GLY A 127 -6.89 -5.36 -8.99
N PRO A 128 -5.96 -4.52 -9.47
CA PRO A 128 -4.57 -4.58 -9.07
C PRO A 128 -4.36 -4.16 -7.61
N GLY A 129 -3.58 -4.91 -6.84
CA GLY A 129 -3.22 -4.57 -5.46
C GLY A 129 -2.33 -5.60 -4.76
N GLY A 130 -2.29 -5.56 -3.43
CA GLY A 130 -1.36 -6.36 -2.62
C GLY A 130 0.09 -6.09 -2.98
N GLN A 131 0.44 -4.83 -3.21
CA GLN A 131 1.68 -4.44 -3.86
C GLN A 131 2.90 -4.47 -2.93
N ASP A 132 4.07 -4.57 -3.53
CA ASP A 132 5.37 -4.27 -2.92
C ASP A 132 6.30 -3.65 -3.98
N ILE A 133 7.44 -3.14 -3.55
CA ILE A 133 8.48 -2.58 -4.43
C ILE A 133 9.74 -3.43 -4.31
N VAL A 134 10.24 -3.88 -5.46
CA VAL A 134 11.52 -4.59 -5.54
C VAL A 134 12.52 -3.72 -6.29
N THR A 135 13.61 -3.33 -5.62
CA THR A 135 14.72 -2.61 -6.26
C THR A 135 15.65 -3.61 -6.94
N GLY A 136 15.73 -3.54 -8.27
CA GLY A 136 16.62 -4.35 -9.10
C GLY A 136 17.74 -3.55 -9.77
N PRO A 137 18.62 -4.22 -10.54
CA PRO A 137 19.71 -3.55 -11.26
C PRO A 137 19.23 -2.54 -12.32
N ASN A 138 17.97 -2.64 -12.75
CA ASN A 138 17.35 -1.76 -13.75
C ASN A 138 16.41 -0.69 -13.13
N GLY A 139 16.50 -0.52 -11.81
CA GLY A 139 15.64 0.35 -11.02
C GLY A 139 14.54 -0.40 -10.28
N ASP A 140 13.59 0.35 -9.75
CA ASP A 140 12.47 -0.18 -8.97
C ASP A 140 11.40 -0.82 -9.88
N GLU A 141 10.85 -1.93 -9.41
CA GLU A 141 9.70 -2.63 -9.99
C GLU A 141 8.57 -2.64 -8.97
N LEU A 142 7.37 -2.26 -9.40
CA LEU A 142 6.15 -2.49 -8.64
C LEU A 142 5.71 -3.93 -8.89
N VAL A 143 5.69 -4.77 -7.86
CA VAL A 143 5.12 -6.12 -7.92
C VAL A 143 3.75 -6.10 -7.27
N PHE A 144 2.76 -6.76 -7.88
CA PHE A 144 1.38 -6.74 -7.41
C PHE A 144 0.63 -7.95 -7.95
N HIS A 145 -0.56 -8.22 -7.41
CA HIS A 145 -1.47 -9.20 -7.97
C HIS A 145 -2.58 -8.54 -8.78
N SER A 146 -3.11 -9.24 -9.79
CA SER A 146 -4.36 -8.88 -10.46
C SER A 146 -5.17 -10.14 -10.79
N TRP A 147 -6.50 -10.03 -10.85
CA TRP A 147 -7.34 -11.12 -11.32
C TRP A 147 -7.08 -11.46 -12.78
N ASP A 148 -7.28 -12.72 -13.12
CA ASP A 148 -7.49 -13.14 -14.50
C ASP A 148 -8.90 -12.73 -14.99
N ALA A 149 -9.15 -12.83 -16.30
CA ALA A 149 -10.41 -12.39 -16.89
C ALA A 149 -11.64 -13.12 -16.36
N SER A 150 -11.47 -14.33 -15.80
CA SER A 150 -12.56 -15.11 -15.21
C SER A 150 -12.75 -14.91 -13.70
N TYR A 151 -11.92 -14.10 -13.04
CA TYR A 151 -11.88 -13.93 -11.58
C TYR A 151 -11.71 -15.28 -10.83
N ALA A 152 -11.00 -16.23 -11.43
CA ALA A 152 -10.74 -17.54 -10.84
C ALA A 152 -9.48 -17.54 -9.97
N TYR A 153 -8.47 -16.74 -10.32
CA TYR A 153 -7.25 -16.60 -9.52
C TYR A 153 -6.59 -15.23 -9.69
N ARG A 154 -5.78 -14.85 -8.70
CA ARG A 154 -4.96 -13.63 -8.74
C ARG A 154 -3.54 -14.00 -9.17
N ALA A 155 -3.13 -13.52 -10.34
CA ALA A 155 -1.80 -13.72 -10.89
C ALA A 155 -0.84 -12.64 -10.38
N MET A 156 0.41 -13.02 -10.11
CA MET A 156 1.48 -12.04 -9.88
C MET A 156 1.83 -11.31 -11.18
N ARG A 157 2.03 -10.01 -11.07
CA ARG A 157 2.37 -9.07 -12.14
C ARG A 157 3.52 -8.17 -11.68
N SER A 158 4.22 -7.55 -12.62
CA SER A 158 5.15 -6.47 -12.33
C SER A 158 5.11 -5.39 -13.40
N LEU A 159 5.43 -4.17 -12.99
CA LEU A 159 5.63 -3.02 -13.88
C LEU A 159 6.83 -2.20 -13.39
N PRO A 160 7.64 -1.64 -14.31
CA PRO A 160 8.67 -0.69 -13.91
C PRO A 160 8.07 0.49 -13.14
N LEU A 161 8.58 0.73 -11.93
CA LEU A 161 8.21 1.87 -11.11
C LEU A 161 9.14 3.03 -11.44
N ARG A 162 8.56 4.17 -11.83
CA ARG A 162 9.30 5.37 -12.20
C ARG A 162 8.97 6.51 -11.26
N TRP A 163 10.01 7.23 -10.85
CA TRP A 163 9.91 8.39 -9.97
C TRP A 163 9.93 9.67 -10.79
N GLN A 164 8.90 10.50 -10.66
CA GLN A 164 8.88 11.87 -11.18
C GLN A 164 9.02 12.82 -10.00
N GLY A 165 10.25 13.25 -9.72
CA GLY A 165 10.59 13.81 -8.41
C GLY A 165 10.33 12.77 -7.31
N ASP A 166 9.54 13.16 -6.31
CA ASP A 166 9.17 12.27 -5.20
C ASP A 166 7.89 11.44 -5.47
N ALA A 167 7.27 11.60 -6.64
CA ALA A 167 6.02 10.94 -6.98
C ALA A 167 6.24 9.61 -7.73
N PRO A 168 5.71 8.47 -7.23
CA PRO A 168 5.77 7.21 -7.95
C PRO A 168 4.77 7.20 -9.11
N ASN A 169 5.15 6.58 -10.21
CA ASN A 169 4.34 6.42 -11.41
C ASN A 169 4.62 5.06 -12.06
N VAL A 170 3.57 4.45 -12.62
CA VAL A 170 3.68 3.26 -13.47
C VAL A 170 3.00 3.53 -14.80
N THR A 171 3.48 2.86 -15.84
CA THR A 171 2.88 2.93 -17.17
C THR A 171 2.54 1.52 -17.60
N PRO A 172 1.25 1.12 -17.57
CA PRO A 172 0.82 -0.13 -18.14
C PRO A 172 1.21 -0.22 -19.62
N PRO A 173 1.56 -1.41 -20.14
CA PRO A 173 1.78 -1.61 -21.58
C PRO A 173 0.57 -1.12 -22.37
N ALA A 174 0.81 -0.54 -23.55
CA ALA A 174 -0.29 -0.27 -24.47
C ALA A 174 -1.01 -1.60 -24.77
N GLY A 175 -2.34 -1.61 -24.57
CA GLY A 175 -3.15 -2.79 -24.84
C GLY A 175 -2.95 -3.27 -26.27
N GLY A 176 -2.67 -4.57 -26.43
CA GLY A 176 -2.65 -5.26 -27.73
C GLY A 176 -4.04 -5.66 -28.19
#